data_AF-A0AAD8NJE1-F1
#
_entry.id   AF-A0AAD8NJE1-F1
#
_cell.length_a   1.000
_cell.length_b   1.000
_cell.length_c   1.000
_cell.angle_alpha   90.00
_cell.angle_beta   90.00
_cell.angle_gamma   90.00
#
_symmetry.space_group_name_H-M   'P 1'
#
loop_
_entity.id
_entity.type
_entity.pdbx_description
1 polymer ?
#
loop_
_entity_poly.entity_id
_entity_poly.type
_entity_poly.pdbx_seq_one_letter_code
_entity_poly.pdbx_strand_id
1 'polypeptide(L)'
;MGSSERPKKKVHLWKKATIHFLLCFIVGFFTGFAPANKPSMSTHHVIAPNASPEISPPAGEISTQRVEHANENFDRSVLDESLSMKVQERSNLDPQEEEDEKGDMGKDVDLTPRRLVIIVTPTSDKDELRGVLLRKMAQTLSLVPPPLLWVVVESQSESTEVSDILRKTNVMYRHLVFKENFTDVEVEMDYQRNIALKHIEYHRLSGIVHFASLYNVYDLSFFDEIRTIEVFGTWPMAFLSANRQRVRIEGPVCDSSEVIGWHLKSLNSSADDTTRSPVHISTVGFNSSILWDPERWGRLTSAQHTSQNSIKFVKDEVLEEETKLKGIPQDGCSKIMLWNLHIPRVIKG
;
A
#
# COMPACT_ATOMS: atom_id res chain seq x y z
N MET A 1 31.33 -12.63 -63.17
CA MET A 1 30.21 -11.74 -63.55
C MET A 1 28.91 -12.48 -63.24
N GLY A 2 28.15 -12.00 -62.26
CA GLY A 2 26.84 -12.55 -61.90
C GLY A 2 25.99 -11.43 -61.33
N SER A 3 25.10 -10.88 -62.16
CA SER A 3 24.22 -9.75 -61.86
C SER A 3 23.14 -10.16 -60.86
N SER A 4 22.95 -9.37 -59.79
CA SER A 4 21.84 -9.51 -58.85
C SER A 4 20.74 -8.51 -59.24
N GLU A 5 19.66 -9.01 -59.85
CA GLU A 5 18.45 -8.25 -60.11
C GLU A 5 17.61 -8.08 -58.84
N ARG A 6 17.33 -6.83 -58.45
CA ARG A 6 16.39 -6.50 -57.36
C ARG A 6 14.92 -6.64 -57.83
N PRO A 7 13.99 -7.12 -56.99
CA PRO A 7 12.61 -7.36 -57.40
C PRO A 7 11.78 -6.07 -57.37
N LYS A 8 11.45 -5.54 -58.56
CA LYS A 8 10.63 -4.33 -58.80
C LYS A 8 9.18 -4.39 -58.26
N LYS A 9 8.74 -5.51 -57.66
CA LYS A 9 7.35 -5.71 -57.18
C LYS A 9 7.05 -5.11 -55.80
N LYS A 10 8.02 -5.02 -54.88
CA LYS A 10 7.77 -4.49 -53.51
C LYS A 10 7.57 -2.96 -53.47
N VAL A 11 8.19 -2.23 -54.38
CA VAL A 11 8.12 -0.76 -54.45
C VAL A 11 6.72 -0.26 -54.85
N HIS A 12 5.97 -1.05 -55.62
CA HIS A 12 4.66 -0.63 -56.13
C HIS A 12 3.53 -0.81 -55.11
N LEU A 13 3.61 -1.83 -54.24
CA LEU A 13 2.65 -2.06 -53.15
C LEU A 13 2.77 -1.01 -52.06
N TRP A 14 4.00 -0.62 -51.70
CA TRP A 14 4.20 0.40 -50.67
C TRP A 14 3.66 1.77 -51.11
N LYS A 15 3.88 2.15 -52.37
CA LYS A 15 3.31 3.39 -52.94
C LYS A 15 1.78 3.44 -52.91
N LYS A 16 1.09 2.32 -53.14
CA LYS A 16 -0.39 2.28 -53.05
C LYS A 16 -0.88 2.43 -51.60
N ALA A 17 -0.19 1.82 -50.65
CA ALA A 17 -0.51 1.97 -49.23
C ALA A 17 -0.28 3.41 -48.74
N THR A 18 0.83 4.05 -49.14
CA THR A 18 1.12 5.44 -48.72
C THR A 18 0.06 6.42 -49.25
N ILE A 19 -0.39 6.24 -50.50
CA ILE A 19 -1.44 7.09 -51.09
C ILE A 19 -2.77 6.91 -50.36
N HIS A 20 -3.12 5.66 -50.00
CA HIS A 20 -4.36 5.39 -49.28
C HIS A 20 -4.34 5.96 -47.85
N PHE A 21 -3.20 5.86 -47.15
CA PHE A 21 -3.04 6.47 -45.83
C PHE A 21 -3.10 8.01 -45.89
N LEU A 22 -2.48 8.62 -46.91
CA LEU A 22 -2.54 10.07 -47.10
C LEU A 22 -3.96 10.55 -47.40
N LEU A 23 -4.72 9.79 -48.19
CA LEU A 23 -6.10 10.12 -48.54
C LEU A 23 -7.05 10.03 -47.34
N CYS A 24 -6.90 8.99 -46.50
CA CYS A 24 -7.63 8.87 -45.24
C CYS A 24 -7.29 10.01 -44.26
N PHE A 25 -6.01 10.41 -44.19
CA PHE A 25 -5.57 11.52 -43.34
C PHE A 25 -6.17 12.86 -43.78
N ILE A 26 -6.19 13.13 -45.09
CA ILE A 26 -6.78 14.36 -45.63
C ILE A 26 -8.28 14.42 -45.35
N VAL A 27 -9.02 13.32 -45.57
CA VAL A 27 -10.47 13.27 -45.29
C VAL A 27 -10.75 13.47 -43.79
N GLY A 28 -9.97 12.83 -42.91
CA GLY A 28 -10.09 13.00 -41.46
C GLY A 28 -9.71 14.40 -40.96
N PHE A 29 -8.72 15.03 -41.58
CA PHE A 29 -8.31 16.40 -41.26
C PHE A 29 -9.42 17.41 -41.60
N PHE A 30 -10.09 17.26 -42.75
CA PHE A 30 -11.18 18.17 -43.14
C PHE A 30 -12.49 17.92 -42.40
N THR A 31 -12.76 16.70 -41.92
CA THR A 31 -13.93 16.43 -41.05
C THR A 31 -13.73 16.91 -39.61
N GLY A 32 -12.48 17.07 -39.15
CA GLY A 32 -12.15 17.59 -37.81
C GLY A 32 -12.31 19.10 -37.61
N PHE A 33 -12.44 19.88 -38.70
CA PHE A 33 -12.59 21.34 -38.66
C PHE A 33 -13.97 21.85 -39.12
N ALA A 34 -14.95 20.97 -39.29
CA ALA A 34 -16.33 21.40 -39.57
C ALA A 34 -16.99 21.95 -38.29
N PRO A 35 -17.40 23.24 -38.24
CA PRO A 35 -18.07 23.79 -37.08
C PRO A 35 -19.49 23.21 -36.99
N ALA A 36 -19.75 22.42 -35.95
CA ALA A 36 -21.09 21.94 -35.64
C ALA A 36 -21.94 23.10 -35.08
N ASN A 37 -22.66 23.80 -35.95
CA ASN A 37 -23.77 24.65 -35.55
C ASN A 37 -24.86 23.78 -34.88
N LYS A 38 -25.08 23.98 -33.58
CA LYS A 38 -26.28 23.47 -32.89
C LYS A 38 -27.30 24.61 -32.76
N PRO A 39 -28.58 24.41 -33.13
CA PRO A 39 -29.64 25.38 -32.85
C PRO A 39 -30.08 25.32 -31.39
N SER A 40 -30.45 26.49 -30.86
CA SER A 40 -30.93 26.74 -29.50
C SER A 40 -32.26 26.06 -29.20
N MET A 41 -32.40 25.53 -27.99
CA MET A 41 -33.70 25.31 -27.33
C MET A 41 -33.70 26.04 -25.99
N SER A 42 -34.74 26.86 -25.81
CA SER A 42 -34.90 27.89 -24.79
C SER A 42 -35.07 27.35 -23.37
N THR A 43 -34.35 27.92 -22.42
CA THR A 43 -34.62 27.81 -20.98
C THR A 43 -35.54 28.95 -20.57
N HIS A 44 -36.72 28.63 -20.03
CA HIS A 44 -37.58 29.61 -19.38
C HIS A 44 -36.94 30.11 -18.08
N HIS A 45 -36.93 31.44 -17.93
CA HIS A 45 -36.52 32.19 -16.74
C HIS A 45 -37.24 31.76 -15.47
N VAL A 46 -36.49 31.63 -14.36
CA VAL A 46 -36.97 32.00 -13.02
C VAL A 46 -35.92 32.88 -12.35
N ILE A 47 -36.45 33.96 -11.78
CA ILE A 47 -35.80 35.17 -11.27
C ILE A 47 -35.12 34.89 -9.92
N ALA A 48 -33.90 35.43 -9.75
CA ALA A 48 -33.25 35.59 -8.46
C ALA A 48 -33.74 36.89 -7.77
N PRO A 49 -33.74 36.94 -6.43
CA PRO A 49 -33.48 38.19 -5.73
C PRO A 49 -32.15 38.15 -4.99
N ASN A 50 -31.41 39.25 -5.15
CA ASN A 50 -30.22 39.61 -4.40
C ASN A 50 -30.51 39.79 -2.90
N ALA A 51 -29.62 39.32 -2.04
CA ALA A 51 -29.25 40.00 -0.79
C ALA A 51 -27.98 39.36 -0.20
N SER A 52 -26.88 40.12 -0.16
CA SER A 52 -25.85 40.01 0.89
C SER A 52 -26.36 40.78 2.13
N PRO A 53 -25.95 40.45 3.38
CA PRO A 53 -24.58 40.74 3.84
C PRO A 53 -23.99 39.69 4.81
N GLU A 54 -22.68 39.84 5.06
CA GLU A 54 -21.90 39.53 6.28
C GLU A 54 -22.54 38.69 7.40
N ILE A 55 -21.76 37.74 7.95
CA ILE A 55 -21.34 37.64 9.37
C ILE A 55 -20.70 36.26 9.62
N SER A 56 -19.47 36.28 10.14
CA SER A 56 -18.70 35.15 10.68
C SER A 56 -19.36 34.52 11.91
N PRO A 57 -19.18 33.22 12.22
CA PRO A 57 -19.48 32.70 13.55
C PRO A 57 -18.25 32.79 14.48
N PRO A 58 -18.40 33.21 15.74
CA PRO A 58 -17.31 33.29 16.71
C PRO A 58 -17.12 31.97 17.50
N ALA A 59 -15.96 31.87 18.14
CA ALA A 59 -15.63 30.90 19.16
C ALA A 59 -16.52 31.05 20.40
N GLY A 60 -16.97 29.93 20.97
CA GLY A 60 -17.66 29.88 22.26
C GLY A 60 -16.82 29.17 23.30
N GLU A 61 -16.34 29.90 24.30
CA GLU A 61 -15.83 29.35 25.56
C GLU A 61 -16.97 29.25 26.61
N ILE A 62 -17.08 28.05 27.18
CA ILE A 62 -17.30 27.67 28.58
C ILE A 62 -18.57 28.20 29.31
N SER A 63 -19.40 27.25 29.75
CA SER A 63 -20.06 27.32 31.06
C SER A 63 -19.92 25.98 31.79
N THR A 64 -19.18 26.03 32.89
CA THR A 64 -19.03 25.00 33.91
C THR A 64 -20.35 24.81 34.66
N GLN A 65 -20.82 23.56 34.76
CA GLN A 65 -21.83 23.19 35.76
C GLN A 65 -21.23 22.12 36.69
N ARG A 66 -21.06 22.55 37.94
CA ARG A 66 -20.59 21.80 39.10
C ARG A 66 -21.73 20.88 39.57
N VAL A 67 -21.47 19.58 39.63
CA VAL A 67 -22.26 18.65 40.47
C VAL A 67 -21.27 17.98 41.42
N GLU A 68 -21.33 18.39 42.68
CA GLU A 68 -20.79 17.64 43.81
C GLU A 68 -21.79 16.55 44.16
N HIS A 69 -21.37 15.29 44.15
CA HIS A 69 -21.89 14.30 45.09
C HIS A 69 -20.74 13.40 45.55
N ALA A 70 -20.76 13.17 46.85
CA ALA A 70 -19.66 12.77 47.69
C ALA A 70 -19.46 11.25 47.77
N ASN A 71 -18.23 10.90 48.17
CA ASN A 71 -17.83 9.76 49.00
C ASN A 71 -18.34 8.36 48.64
N GLU A 72 -17.42 7.53 48.15
CA GLU A 72 -17.18 6.23 48.80
C GLU A 72 -15.72 5.80 48.59
N ASN A 73 -15.02 5.64 49.71
CA ASN A 73 -13.69 5.06 49.81
C ASN A 73 -13.76 3.56 49.53
N PHE A 74 -12.84 3.01 48.73
CA PHE A 74 -12.18 1.76 49.08
C PHE A 74 -10.75 1.74 48.54
N ASP A 75 -9.84 1.34 49.41
CA ASP A 75 -8.39 1.47 49.31
C ASP A 75 -7.76 0.07 49.36
N ARG A 76 -6.54 -0.07 48.80
CA ARG A 76 -5.56 -1.18 48.90
C ARG A 76 -5.84 -2.44 48.04
N SER A 77 -4.98 -2.83 47.09
CA SER A 77 -3.58 -3.31 47.14
C SER A 77 -3.45 -4.82 47.38
N VAL A 78 -2.44 -5.43 46.71
CA VAL A 78 -1.69 -6.68 47.01
C VAL A 78 -1.84 -7.82 45.97
N LEU A 79 -0.82 -7.91 45.09
CA LEU A 79 0.10 -9.04 44.82
C LEU A 79 -0.40 -10.50 44.70
N ASP A 80 -0.04 -11.09 43.55
CA ASP A 80 0.86 -12.26 43.37
C ASP A 80 0.30 -13.69 43.18
N GLU A 81 1.08 -14.41 42.36
CA GLU A 81 1.20 -15.86 42.12
C GLU A 81 -0.01 -16.64 41.57
N SER A 82 0.02 -17.15 40.34
CA SER A 82 0.79 -18.28 39.78
C SER A 82 0.05 -19.63 39.82
N LEU A 83 0.22 -20.35 38.70
CA LEU A 83 0.12 -21.81 38.51
C LEU A 83 -1.22 -22.47 38.12
N SER A 84 -1.11 -23.09 36.94
CA SER A 84 -1.39 -24.49 36.64
C SER A 84 -2.71 -24.83 35.94
N MET A 85 -2.54 -25.15 34.65
CA MET A 85 -3.35 -26.13 33.93
C MET A 85 -3.61 -27.39 34.77
N LYS A 86 -4.87 -27.84 34.76
CA LYS A 86 -5.19 -29.27 34.91
C LYS A 86 -6.30 -29.62 33.93
N VAL A 87 -5.88 -30.32 32.88
CA VAL A 87 -6.72 -31.14 32.01
C VAL A 87 -7.39 -32.19 32.87
N GLN A 88 -8.71 -32.28 32.82
CA GLN A 88 -9.44 -33.43 33.34
C GLN A 88 -10.42 -33.92 32.28
N GLU A 89 -9.99 -34.97 31.61
CA GLU A 89 -10.74 -35.79 30.68
C GLU A 89 -11.43 -36.91 31.47
N ARG A 90 -12.74 -37.05 31.29
CA ARG A 90 -13.65 -38.20 31.57
C ARG A 90 -15.08 -37.64 31.44
N SER A 91 -16.09 -38.32 30.92
CA SER A 91 -16.26 -39.61 30.26
C SER A 91 -17.72 -39.63 29.78
N ASN A 92 -17.98 -40.25 28.64
CA ASN A 92 -19.27 -40.40 27.98
C ASN A 92 -20.43 -40.83 28.90
N LEU A 93 -21.55 -40.11 28.82
CA LEU A 93 -22.90 -40.61 29.07
C LEU A 93 -23.83 -40.03 28.00
N ASP A 94 -24.60 -40.91 27.36
CA ASP A 94 -25.53 -40.69 26.25
C ASP A 94 -26.90 -40.14 26.76
N PRO A 95 -27.88 -39.77 25.92
CA PRO A 95 -28.47 -38.43 25.90
C PRO A 95 -29.86 -38.39 26.57
N GLN A 96 -30.16 -37.31 27.27
CA GLN A 96 -31.55 -36.93 27.56
C GLN A 96 -31.92 -35.72 26.71
N GLU A 97 -32.95 -35.95 25.90
CA GLU A 97 -33.73 -34.96 25.16
C GLU A 97 -34.45 -34.05 26.17
N GLU A 98 -34.08 -32.77 26.23
CA GLU A 98 -34.95 -31.73 26.78
C GLU A 98 -34.85 -30.47 25.90
N GLU A 99 -35.89 -30.36 25.07
CA GLU A 99 -36.68 -29.18 24.69
C GLU A 99 -36.01 -27.82 24.44
N ASP A 100 -36.32 -27.30 23.24
CA ASP A 100 -36.02 -25.97 22.70
C ASP A 100 -36.30 -24.81 23.68
N GLU A 101 -35.25 -24.17 24.18
CA GLU A 101 -35.30 -22.75 24.54
C GLU A 101 -34.48 -21.93 23.52
N LYS A 102 -35.22 -21.12 22.74
CA LYS A 102 -34.68 -20.11 21.82
C LYS A 102 -33.87 -19.06 22.59
N GLY A 103 -32.57 -19.35 22.76
CA GLY A 103 -31.57 -18.41 23.22
C GLY A 103 -30.93 -17.65 22.07
N ASP A 104 -31.22 -16.35 22.05
CA ASP A 104 -30.49 -15.20 21.50
C ASP A 104 -29.41 -15.43 20.40
N MET A 105 -29.61 -14.70 19.30
CA MET A 105 -28.80 -14.64 18.09
C MET A 105 -27.30 -14.69 18.37
N GLY A 106 -26.70 -15.86 18.16
CA GLY A 106 -25.27 -15.98 17.95
C GLY A 106 -24.88 -15.02 16.83
N LYS A 107 -24.02 -14.04 17.14
CA LYS A 107 -23.25 -13.34 16.11
C LYS A 107 -22.57 -14.43 15.31
N ASP A 108 -22.97 -14.58 14.04
CA ASP A 108 -22.16 -15.28 13.05
C ASP A 108 -20.75 -14.70 13.16
N VAL A 109 -19.86 -15.43 13.83
CA VAL A 109 -18.45 -15.13 13.78
C VAL A 109 -18.10 -15.42 12.33
N ASP A 110 -17.76 -14.39 11.56
CA ASP A 110 -17.25 -14.57 10.21
C ASP A 110 -15.98 -15.43 10.29
N LEU A 111 -16.16 -16.75 10.11
CA LEU A 111 -15.10 -17.76 10.18
C LEU A 111 -14.27 -17.79 8.90
N THR A 112 -14.42 -16.81 8.00
CA THR A 112 -13.53 -16.72 6.84
C THR A 112 -12.09 -16.47 7.33
N PRO A 113 -11.14 -17.37 7.02
CA PRO A 113 -9.76 -17.17 7.44
C PRO A 113 -9.21 -15.92 6.78
N ARG A 114 -8.87 -14.91 7.59
CA ARG A 114 -8.23 -13.68 7.11
C ARG A 114 -6.90 -14.02 6.43
N ARG A 115 -6.62 -13.37 5.29
CA ARG A 115 -5.33 -13.54 4.61
C ARG A 115 -4.19 -12.99 5.45
N LEU A 116 -3.05 -13.68 5.44
CA LEU A 116 -1.82 -13.24 6.07
C LEU A 116 -1.35 -11.93 5.43
N VAL A 117 -1.03 -10.94 6.25
CA VAL A 117 -0.32 -9.74 5.83
C VAL A 117 1.15 -9.87 6.22
N ILE A 118 2.05 -9.69 5.26
CA ILE A 118 3.51 -9.78 5.42
C ILE A 118 4.08 -8.37 5.28
N ILE A 119 4.50 -7.79 6.40
CA ILE A 119 5.08 -6.45 6.46
C ILE A 119 6.59 -6.56 6.34
N VAL A 120 7.18 -6.03 5.28
CA VAL A 120 8.63 -6.01 5.07
C VAL A 120 9.18 -4.64 5.46
N THR A 121 10.02 -4.61 6.49
CA THR A 121 10.63 -3.38 7.02
C THR A 121 12.16 -3.47 6.95
N PRO A 122 12.79 -2.85 5.95
CA PRO A 122 14.22 -2.62 5.96
C PRO A 122 14.60 -1.58 7.03
N THR A 123 15.74 -1.77 7.68
CA THR A 123 16.30 -0.84 8.66
C THR A 123 17.82 -0.70 8.52
N SER A 124 18.35 0.46 8.88
CA SER A 124 19.77 0.80 8.78
C SER A 124 20.26 1.35 10.12
N ASP A 125 21.42 0.88 10.57
CA ASP A 125 22.11 1.36 11.78
C ASP A 125 22.52 2.84 11.68
N LYS A 126 22.57 3.39 10.46
CA LYS A 126 22.79 4.82 10.17
C LYS A 126 21.60 5.72 10.55
N ASP A 127 20.47 5.16 10.94
CA ASP A 127 19.28 5.91 11.37
C ASP A 127 19.26 6.11 12.90
N GLU A 128 19.52 7.34 13.34
CA GLU A 128 19.53 7.71 14.76
C GLU A 128 18.19 7.47 15.47
N LEU A 129 17.08 7.50 14.72
CA LEU A 129 15.74 7.28 15.27
C LEU A 129 15.28 5.81 15.16
N ARG A 130 16.14 4.92 14.65
CA ARG A 130 15.82 3.51 14.37
C ARG A 130 15.07 2.83 15.50
N GLY A 131 15.63 2.84 16.71
CA GLY A 131 15.05 2.14 17.86
C GLY A 131 13.68 2.71 18.29
N VAL A 132 13.49 4.03 18.16
CA VAL A 132 12.21 4.68 18.47
C VAL A 132 11.16 4.34 17.42
N LEU A 133 11.53 4.43 16.14
CA LEU A 133 10.62 4.15 15.02
C LEU A 133 10.25 2.66 14.93
N LEU A 134 11.17 1.75 15.25
CA LEU A 134 10.88 0.31 15.36
C LEU A 134 9.87 0.04 16.48
N ARG A 135 10.05 0.65 17.65
CA ARG A 135 9.07 0.52 18.75
C ARG A 135 7.70 1.07 18.36
N LYS A 136 7.65 2.26 17.72
CA LYS A 136 6.40 2.83 17.19
C LYS A 136 5.72 1.85 16.23
N MET A 137 6.46 1.34 15.24
CA MET A 137 5.94 0.39 14.26
C MET A 137 5.42 -0.88 14.93
N ALA A 138 6.18 -1.45 15.88
CA ALA A 138 5.77 -2.64 16.62
C ALA A 138 4.45 -2.45 17.38
N GLN A 139 4.29 -1.29 18.03
CA GLN A 139 3.05 -0.96 18.75
C GLN A 139 1.87 -0.75 17.80
N THR A 140 2.09 -0.24 16.59
CA THR A 140 1.03 -0.19 15.57
C THR A 140 0.66 -1.60 15.09
N LEU A 141 1.66 -2.43 14.78
CA LEU A 141 1.45 -3.78 14.27
C LEU A 141 0.83 -4.74 15.30
N SER A 142 1.06 -4.52 16.60
CA SER A 142 0.45 -5.32 17.67
C SER A 142 -1.06 -5.12 17.79
N LEU A 143 -1.57 -3.98 17.30
CA LEU A 143 -3.00 -3.67 17.26
C LEU A 143 -3.69 -4.26 16.02
N VAL A 144 -2.92 -4.73 15.04
CA VAL A 144 -3.48 -5.29 13.81
C VAL A 144 -3.98 -6.71 14.08
N PRO A 145 -5.23 -7.05 13.75
CA PRO A 145 -5.76 -8.39 13.94
C PRO A 145 -4.92 -9.44 13.18
N PRO A 146 -4.62 -10.60 13.76
CA PRO A 146 -3.92 -11.67 13.06
C PRO A 146 -4.76 -12.25 11.90
N PRO A 147 -4.12 -12.92 10.91
CA PRO A 147 -2.69 -13.23 10.85
C PRO A 147 -1.85 -12.08 10.24
N LEU A 148 -0.74 -11.77 10.90
CA LEU A 148 0.26 -10.79 10.45
C LEU A 148 1.67 -11.33 10.72
N LEU A 149 2.58 -11.13 9.78
CA LEU A 149 4.00 -11.46 9.91
C LEU A 149 4.85 -10.22 9.62
N TRP A 150 5.72 -9.86 10.55
CA TRP A 150 6.65 -8.74 10.38
C TRP A 150 8.05 -9.23 10.03
N VAL A 151 8.51 -8.97 8.81
CA VAL A 151 9.86 -9.29 8.35
C VAL A 151 10.72 -8.05 8.49
N VAL A 152 11.65 -8.07 9.44
CA VAL A 152 12.62 -6.99 9.67
C VAL A 152 13.97 -7.43 9.13
N VAL A 153 14.60 -6.57 8.34
CA VAL A 153 15.90 -6.83 7.74
C VAL A 153 16.87 -5.74 8.18
N GLU A 154 18.02 -6.11 8.74
CA GLU A 154 19.08 -5.17 9.14
C GLU A 154 20.47 -5.64 8.69
N SER A 155 21.43 -4.72 8.67
CA SER A 155 22.84 -5.09 8.51
C SER A 155 23.32 -5.87 9.74
N GLN A 156 24.16 -6.87 9.52
CA GLN A 156 24.78 -7.60 10.62
C GLN A 156 25.66 -6.63 11.42
N SER A 157 25.36 -6.51 12.71
CA SER A 157 26.11 -5.68 13.64
C SER A 157 26.32 -6.42 14.97
N GLU A 158 27.25 -5.92 15.79
CA GLU A 158 27.46 -6.41 17.16
C GLU A 158 26.32 -5.96 18.12
N SER A 159 25.46 -5.03 17.68
CA SER A 159 24.36 -4.52 18.49
C SER A 159 23.21 -5.52 18.53
N THR A 160 22.67 -5.76 19.73
CA THR A 160 21.45 -6.56 19.92
C THR A 160 20.17 -5.73 19.92
N GLU A 161 20.26 -4.41 19.68
CA GLU A 161 19.15 -3.45 19.86
C GLU A 161 17.87 -3.88 19.15
N VAL A 162 17.94 -4.20 17.85
CA VAL A 162 16.76 -4.57 17.05
C VAL A 162 16.18 -5.91 17.53
N SER A 163 17.05 -6.90 17.78
CA SER A 163 16.63 -8.20 18.31
C SER A 163 15.94 -8.07 19.67
N ASP A 164 16.47 -7.23 20.56
CA ASP A 164 15.90 -6.98 21.88
C ASP A 164 14.57 -6.22 21.81
N ILE A 165 14.43 -5.30 20.85
CA ILE A 165 13.14 -4.64 20.57
C ILE A 165 12.13 -5.69 20.13
N LEU A 166 12.42 -6.46 19.07
CA LEU A 166 11.50 -7.42 18.46
C LEU A 166 11.02 -8.48 19.46
N ARG A 167 11.93 -9.02 20.30
CA ARG A 167 11.60 -10.01 21.34
C ARG A 167 10.64 -9.50 22.42
N LYS A 168 10.62 -8.19 22.66
CA LYS A 168 9.72 -7.56 23.63
C LYS A 168 8.36 -7.21 23.04
N THR A 169 8.17 -7.42 21.74
CA THR A 169 6.89 -7.24 21.07
C THR A 169 6.09 -8.54 21.07
N ASN A 170 4.77 -8.42 21.01
CA ASN A 170 3.85 -9.53 20.78
C ASN A 170 3.54 -9.75 19.28
N VAL A 171 4.33 -9.15 18.39
CA VAL A 171 4.14 -9.26 16.93
C VAL A 171 4.93 -10.46 16.43
N MET A 172 4.30 -11.35 15.66
CA MET A 172 5.01 -12.44 15.01
C MET A 172 6.01 -11.87 13.99
N TYR A 173 7.28 -12.21 14.14
CA TYR A 173 8.33 -11.62 13.30
C TYR A 173 9.31 -12.65 12.72
N ARG A 174 9.95 -12.27 11.62
CA ARG A 174 11.20 -12.87 11.13
C ARG A 174 12.27 -11.80 11.10
N HIS A 175 13.39 -12.06 11.77
CA HIS A 175 14.54 -11.17 11.78
C HIS A 175 15.61 -11.70 10.82
N LEU A 176 15.91 -10.94 9.77
CA LEU A 176 16.88 -11.30 8.73
C LEU A 176 18.08 -10.34 8.80
N VAL A 177 19.28 -10.86 8.57
CA VAL A 177 20.52 -10.08 8.61
C VAL A 177 21.37 -10.34 7.37
N PHE A 178 22.15 -9.33 6.97
CA PHE A 178 23.06 -9.41 5.82
C PHE A 178 24.43 -8.80 6.13
N LYS A 179 25.47 -9.14 5.35
CA LYS A 179 26.88 -8.76 5.66
C LYS A 179 27.46 -7.71 4.72
N GLU A 180 26.80 -7.49 3.59
CA GLU A 180 27.28 -6.58 2.55
C GLU A 180 27.28 -5.13 3.04
N ASN A 181 28.29 -4.37 2.61
CA ASN A 181 28.42 -2.96 2.97
C ASN A 181 27.91 -2.08 1.83
N PHE A 182 27.14 -1.05 2.18
CA PHE A 182 26.57 -0.11 1.23
C PHE A 182 26.93 1.32 1.61
N THR A 183 27.33 2.11 0.62
CA THR A 183 27.53 3.55 0.76
C THR A 183 26.21 4.31 0.54
N ASP A 184 25.43 3.87 -0.46
CA ASP A 184 24.13 4.43 -0.79
C ASP A 184 23.01 3.74 0.01
N VAL A 185 22.25 4.56 0.75
CA VAL A 185 21.12 4.10 1.56
C VAL A 185 19.98 3.58 0.69
N GLU A 186 19.68 4.17 -0.47
CA GLU A 186 18.58 3.67 -1.33
C GLU A 186 18.89 2.27 -1.86
N VAL A 187 20.15 2.03 -2.26
CA VAL A 187 20.64 0.72 -2.71
C VAL A 187 20.62 -0.30 -1.56
N GLU A 188 21.06 0.10 -0.36
CA GLU A 188 20.99 -0.73 0.84
C GLU A 188 19.55 -1.18 1.12
N MET A 189 18.59 -0.26 1.05
CA MET A 189 17.18 -0.54 1.32
C MET A 189 16.56 -1.45 0.25
N ASP A 190 16.89 -1.27 -1.03
CA ASP A 190 16.44 -2.18 -2.10
C ASP A 190 17.06 -3.58 -1.97
N TYR A 191 18.32 -3.67 -1.56
CA TYR A 191 18.99 -4.95 -1.25
C TYR A 191 18.29 -5.70 -0.12
N GLN A 192 17.96 -5.01 0.97
CA GLN A 192 17.22 -5.57 2.10
C GLN A 192 15.83 -6.08 1.70
N ARG A 193 15.10 -5.33 0.86
CA ARG A 193 13.81 -5.77 0.30
C ARG A 193 13.97 -7.04 -0.53
N ASN A 194 15.00 -7.13 -1.35
CA ASN A 194 15.30 -8.34 -2.14
C ASN A 194 15.60 -9.55 -1.25
N ILE A 195 16.31 -9.39 -0.13
CA ILE A 195 16.53 -10.46 0.85
C ILE A 195 15.21 -10.96 1.43
N ALA A 196 14.33 -10.04 1.84
CA ALA A 196 13.01 -10.40 2.35
C ALA A 196 12.17 -11.15 1.29
N LEU A 197 12.20 -10.71 0.04
CA LEU A 197 11.49 -11.38 -1.06
C LEU A 197 12.00 -12.78 -1.31
N LYS A 198 13.31 -12.99 -1.37
CA LYS A 198 13.92 -14.34 -1.47
C LYS A 198 13.50 -15.25 -0.33
N HIS A 199 13.42 -14.71 0.88
CA HIS A 199 12.98 -15.45 2.06
C HIS A 199 11.50 -15.85 1.99
N ILE A 200 10.64 -14.92 1.56
CA ILE A 200 9.21 -15.15 1.33
C ILE A 200 9.00 -16.21 0.26
N GLU A 201 9.75 -16.12 -0.85
CA GLU A 201 9.71 -17.05 -1.98
C GLU A 201 10.18 -18.45 -1.58
N TYR A 202 11.36 -18.55 -0.95
CA TYR A 202 11.95 -19.81 -0.51
C TYR A 202 11.04 -20.59 0.43
N HIS A 203 10.40 -19.90 1.38
CA HIS A 203 9.47 -20.51 2.33
C HIS A 203 8.02 -20.54 1.87
N ARG A 204 7.71 -20.01 0.67
CA ARG A 204 6.36 -19.89 0.11
C ARG A 204 5.35 -19.32 1.10
N LEU A 205 5.72 -18.21 1.74
CA LEU A 205 4.86 -17.54 2.73
C LEU A 205 3.68 -16.90 2.02
N SER A 206 2.54 -17.59 1.96
CA SER A 206 1.34 -17.16 1.24
C SER A 206 0.62 -16.03 1.97
N GLY A 207 0.61 -14.83 1.39
CA GLY A 207 -0.03 -13.65 1.97
C GLY A 207 0.11 -12.41 1.10
N ILE A 208 -0.33 -11.28 1.63
CA ILE A 208 -0.18 -9.96 1.00
C ILE A 208 1.09 -9.31 1.51
N VAL A 209 2.04 -9.05 0.62
CA VAL A 209 3.31 -8.39 0.93
C VAL A 209 3.15 -6.89 0.82
N HIS A 210 3.61 -6.16 1.84
CA HIS A 210 3.67 -4.70 1.86
C HIS A 210 5.04 -4.23 2.36
N PHE A 211 5.64 -3.27 1.66
CA PHE A 211 6.91 -2.67 2.05
C PHE A 211 6.71 -1.45 2.94
N ALA A 212 7.01 -1.58 4.23
CA ALA A 212 6.87 -0.52 5.21
C ALA A 212 8.21 0.15 5.53
N SER A 213 8.27 1.48 5.40
CA SER A 213 9.35 2.28 5.96
C SER A 213 9.11 2.53 7.45
N LEU A 214 10.18 2.65 8.25
CA LEU A 214 10.09 3.04 9.66
C LEU A 214 9.43 4.41 9.88
N TYR A 215 9.52 5.28 8.88
CA TYR A 215 8.89 6.61 8.88
C TYR A 215 7.41 6.59 8.51
N ASN A 216 6.87 5.45 8.08
CA ASN A 216 5.47 5.34 7.76
C ASN A 216 4.61 5.36 9.04
N VAL A 217 3.43 5.94 8.94
CA VAL A 217 2.37 5.97 9.95
C VAL A 217 1.13 5.41 9.26
N TYR A 218 0.46 4.48 9.93
CA TYR A 218 -0.64 3.71 9.36
C TYR A 218 -1.92 3.98 10.13
N ASP A 219 -3.01 4.15 9.39
CA ASP A 219 -4.34 3.87 9.93
C ASP A 219 -4.48 2.35 10.13
N LEU A 220 -5.21 1.89 11.15
CA LEU A 220 -5.40 0.46 11.37
C LEU A 220 -6.27 -0.19 10.28
N SER A 221 -7.21 0.56 9.69
CA SER A 221 -8.06 0.07 8.60
C SER A 221 -7.25 -0.30 7.36
N PHE A 222 -6.07 0.30 7.17
CA PHE A 222 -5.14 -0.02 6.09
C PHE A 222 -4.91 -1.52 5.96
N PHE A 223 -4.70 -2.21 7.08
CA PHE A 223 -4.35 -3.62 7.09
C PHE A 223 -5.54 -4.53 6.76
N ASP A 224 -6.76 -4.07 6.99
CA ASP A 224 -7.97 -4.78 6.56
C ASP A 224 -8.20 -4.59 5.06
N GLU A 225 -8.00 -3.37 4.55
CA GLU A 225 -8.17 -3.02 3.14
C GLU A 225 -7.20 -3.80 2.22
N ILE A 226 -5.92 -3.88 2.56
CA ILE A 226 -4.93 -4.59 1.72
C ILE A 226 -5.15 -6.11 1.68
N ARG A 227 -5.88 -6.70 2.63
CA ARG A 227 -6.21 -8.15 2.60
C ARG A 227 -7.08 -8.51 1.40
N THR A 228 -7.79 -7.54 0.83
CA THR A 228 -8.65 -7.72 -0.34
C THR A 228 -7.86 -7.87 -1.65
N ILE A 229 -6.55 -7.57 -1.65
CA ILE A 229 -5.68 -7.66 -2.83
C ILE A 229 -5.69 -9.09 -3.38
N GLU A 230 -6.02 -9.21 -4.66
CA GLU A 230 -5.95 -10.47 -5.39
C GLU A 230 -4.56 -10.72 -5.97
N VAL A 231 -4.02 -9.74 -6.71
CA VAL A 231 -2.71 -9.80 -7.38
C VAL A 231 -1.84 -8.63 -6.97
N PHE A 232 -2.17 -7.42 -7.42
CA PHE A 232 -1.52 -6.17 -7.03
C PHE A 232 -2.56 -5.17 -6.53
N GLY A 233 -2.17 -4.37 -5.55
CA GLY A 233 -2.95 -3.26 -5.05
C GLY A 233 -2.10 -2.01 -4.86
N THR A 234 -2.73 -0.84 -4.99
CA THR A 234 -2.09 0.45 -4.75
C THR A 234 -3.04 1.40 -4.04
N TRP A 235 -2.50 2.36 -3.31
CA TRP A 235 -3.24 3.30 -2.47
C TRP A 235 -2.51 4.65 -2.38
N PRO A 236 -3.23 5.74 -2.08
CA PRO A 236 -2.60 7.04 -1.90
C PRO A 236 -1.84 7.13 -0.57
N MET A 237 -0.77 7.93 -0.60
CA MET A 237 0.09 8.21 0.56
C MET A 237 0.33 9.69 0.69
N ALA A 238 0.22 10.19 1.92
CA ALA A 238 0.54 11.58 2.23
C ALA A 238 1.95 11.70 2.83
N PHE A 239 2.78 12.54 2.22
CA PHE A 239 4.08 12.92 2.71
C PHE A 239 3.93 14.16 3.59
N LEU A 240 4.39 14.04 4.84
CA LEU A 240 4.33 15.09 5.85
C LEU A 240 5.74 15.63 6.11
N SER A 241 5.92 16.94 5.99
CA SER A 241 7.19 17.60 6.34
C SER A 241 6.97 18.45 7.58
N ALA A 242 7.51 18.00 8.72
CA ALA A 242 7.30 18.66 10.01
C ALA A 242 7.74 20.14 10.02
N ASN A 243 8.81 20.47 9.29
CA ASN A 243 9.38 21.81 9.22
C ASN A 243 8.65 22.79 8.30
N ARG A 244 7.89 22.30 7.31
CA ARG A 244 7.30 23.13 6.24
C ARG A 244 5.79 23.26 6.34
N GLN A 245 5.16 22.59 7.32
CA GLN A 245 3.70 22.47 7.43
C GLN A 245 3.04 22.11 6.09
N ARG A 246 3.75 21.32 5.27
CA ARG A 246 3.33 20.98 3.91
C ARG A 246 2.95 19.52 3.86
N VAL A 247 1.72 19.26 3.42
CA VAL A 247 1.23 17.94 3.07
C VAL A 247 1.27 17.80 1.56
N ARG A 248 1.78 16.67 1.09
CA ARG A 248 1.80 16.32 -0.33
C ARG A 248 1.28 14.91 -0.49
N ILE A 249 0.26 14.73 -1.32
CA ILE A 249 -0.29 13.41 -1.60
C ILE A 249 0.39 12.89 -2.87
N GLU A 250 0.75 11.61 -2.89
CA GLU A 250 1.03 10.88 -4.13
C GLU A 250 0.24 9.58 -4.13
N GLY A 251 -0.15 9.11 -5.30
CA GLY A 251 -0.92 7.87 -5.40
C GLY A 251 -1.74 7.72 -6.67
N PRO A 252 -2.51 6.64 -6.75
CA PRO A 252 -3.40 6.37 -7.89
C PRO A 252 -4.59 7.34 -7.90
N VAL A 253 -5.11 7.60 -9.09
CA VAL A 253 -6.43 8.17 -9.32
C VAL A 253 -7.32 7.02 -9.81
N CYS A 254 -8.45 6.80 -9.15
CA CYS A 254 -9.24 5.59 -9.36
C CYS A 254 -10.68 5.95 -9.76
N ASP A 255 -11.22 5.20 -10.72
CA ASP A 255 -12.66 5.09 -10.92
C ASP A 255 -13.12 3.80 -10.23
N SER A 256 -13.79 3.94 -9.08
CA SER A 256 -14.04 2.83 -8.16
C SER A 256 -12.72 2.12 -7.76
N SER A 257 -12.52 0.85 -8.13
CA SER A 257 -11.26 0.14 -7.87
C SER A 257 -10.28 0.13 -9.04
N GLU A 258 -10.65 0.69 -10.19
CA GLU A 258 -9.81 0.71 -11.40
C GLU A 258 -8.89 1.93 -11.38
N VAL A 259 -7.59 1.71 -11.57
CA VAL A 259 -6.60 2.79 -11.59
C VAL A 259 -6.57 3.43 -12.98
N ILE A 260 -7.03 4.68 -13.07
CA ILE A 260 -7.13 5.44 -14.32
C ILE A 260 -5.99 6.45 -14.51
N GLY A 261 -5.15 6.64 -13.49
CA GLY A 261 -4.04 7.58 -13.54
C GLY A 261 -3.28 7.68 -12.22
N TRP A 262 -2.36 8.64 -12.14
CA TRP A 262 -1.49 8.83 -10.98
C TRP A 262 -1.27 10.30 -10.66
N HIS A 263 -1.34 10.66 -9.38
CA HIS A 263 -0.84 11.93 -8.86
C HIS A 263 0.61 11.75 -8.41
N LEU A 264 1.55 12.21 -9.23
CA LEU A 264 2.99 12.05 -9.03
C LEU A 264 3.65 13.41 -8.82
N LYS A 265 4.83 13.43 -8.18
CA LYS A 265 5.70 14.60 -8.23
C LYS A 265 6.02 14.94 -9.69
N SER A 266 5.75 16.18 -10.09
CA SER A 266 6.27 16.73 -11.34
C SER A 266 7.79 16.58 -11.35
N LEU A 267 8.29 15.71 -12.23
CA LEU A 267 9.68 15.67 -12.67
C LEU A 267 9.99 17.03 -13.31
N ASN A 268 10.45 17.98 -12.51
CA ASN A 268 11.10 19.16 -13.05
C ASN A 268 12.41 18.72 -13.69
N SER A 269 12.33 18.35 -14.97
CA SER A 269 13.35 18.39 -16.01
C SER A 269 14.80 18.24 -15.54
N SER A 270 15.21 17.03 -15.20
CA SER A 270 16.57 16.57 -15.48
C SER A 270 16.46 15.24 -16.22
N ALA A 271 17.09 15.15 -17.39
CA ALA A 271 17.05 14.03 -18.32
C ALA A 271 17.69 12.72 -17.79
N ASP A 272 17.90 12.62 -16.48
CA ASP A 272 18.59 11.54 -15.76
C ASP A 272 17.64 10.73 -14.86
N ASP A 273 16.39 11.18 -14.67
CA ASP A 273 15.42 10.59 -13.73
C ASP A 273 14.43 9.61 -14.41
N THR A 274 14.77 9.11 -15.60
CA THR A 274 13.98 8.09 -16.33
C THR A 274 14.11 6.68 -15.74
N THR A 275 15.00 6.50 -14.75
CA THR A 275 15.27 5.21 -14.10
C THR A 275 14.49 4.99 -12.80
N ARG A 276 13.86 6.04 -12.25
CA ARG A 276 13.10 5.95 -11.01
C ARG A 276 11.64 5.65 -11.34
N SER A 277 11.14 4.50 -10.88
CA SER A 277 9.71 4.20 -10.95
C SER A 277 8.94 5.37 -10.31
N PRO A 278 7.92 5.93 -10.99
CA PRO A 278 7.15 7.03 -10.47
C PRO A 278 6.44 6.67 -9.16
N VAL A 279 6.20 5.38 -8.92
CA VAL A 279 5.43 4.89 -7.78
C VAL A 279 6.36 4.55 -6.61
N HIS A 280 6.07 5.15 -5.45
CA HIS A 280 6.83 4.88 -4.24
C HIS A 280 6.55 3.45 -3.75
N ILE A 281 7.57 2.68 -3.37
CA ILE A 281 7.40 1.25 -3.08
C ILE A 281 6.40 0.93 -1.94
N SER A 282 6.24 1.85 -0.99
CA SER A 282 5.25 1.72 0.10
C SER A 282 3.81 2.06 -0.31
N THR A 283 3.54 2.46 -1.55
CA THR A 283 2.18 2.67 -2.09
C THR A 283 1.68 1.44 -2.86
N VAL A 284 2.37 0.32 -2.75
CA VAL A 284 2.10 -0.91 -3.49
C VAL A 284 2.12 -2.09 -2.54
N GLY A 285 1.19 -3.02 -2.75
CA GLY A 285 1.19 -4.33 -2.14
C GLY A 285 0.80 -5.40 -3.16
N PHE A 286 1.21 -6.63 -2.91
CA PHE A 286 0.96 -7.71 -3.86
C PHE A 286 0.81 -9.07 -3.18
N ASN A 287 0.15 -9.99 -3.86
CA ASN A 287 0.02 -11.36 -3.42
C ASN A 287 1.34 -12.10 -3.65
N SER A 288 1.93 -12.59 -2.56
CA SER A 288 3.23 -13.27 -2.56
C SER A 288 3.31 -14.44 -3.53
N SER A 289 2.19 -15.10 -3.86
CA SER A 289 2.19 -16.28 -4.72
C SER A 289 2.74 -16.00 -6.13
N ILE A 290 2.76 -14.74 -6.57
CA ILE A 290 3.38 -14.36 -7.83
C ILE A 290 4.88 -14.65 -7.90
N LEU A 291 5.56 -14.72 -6.74
CA LEU A 291 7.00 -14.96 -6.68
C LEU A 291 7.38 -16.40 -7.10
N TRP A 292 6.48 -17.37 -6.96
CA TRP A 292 6.77 -18.79 -7.25
C TRP A 292 5.73 -19.48 -8.15
N ASP A 293 4.60 -18.85 -8.42
CA ASP A 293 3.54 -19.34 -9.29
C ASP A 293 2.98 -18.20 -10.16
N PRO A 294 3.80 -17.67 -11.10
CA PRO A 294 3.39 -16.57 -11.97
C PRO A 294 2.36 -17.03 -13.02
N GLU A 295 2.36 -18.31 -13.40
CA GLU A 295 1.45 -18.86 -14.43
C GLU A 295 -0.01 -18.82 -13.97
N ARG A 296 -0.26 -19.03 -12.66
CA ARG A 296 -1.60 -18.87 -12.06
C ARG A 296 -2.21 -17.49 -12.29
N TRP A 297 -1.39 -16.48 -12.53
CA TRP A 297 -1.82 -15.11 -12.80
C TRP A 297 -1.80 -14.74 -14.29
N GLY A 298 -1.68 -15.74 -15.17
CA GLY A 298 -1.76 -15.57 -16.62
C GLY A 298 -0.42 -15.27 -17.30
N ARG A 299 0.72 -15.57 -16.67
CA ARG A 299 2.04 -15.28 -17.24
C ARG A 299 2.75 -16.49 -17.83
N LEU A 300 3.44 -16.27 -18.94
CA LEU A 300 4.40 -17.21 -19.51
C LEU A 300 5.72 -17.07 -18.74
N THR A 301 6.25 -18.20 -18.25
CA THR A 301 7.50 -18.40 -17.50
C THR A 301 8.80 -17.92 -18.19
N SER A 302 8.72 -17.16 -19.28
CA SER A 302 9.82 -16.90 -20.23
C SER A 302 10.69 -15.67 -19.91
N ALA A 303 10.25 -14.75 -19.06
CA ALA A 303 11.14 -13.69 -18.59
C ALA A 303 12.04 -14.27 -17.49
N GLN A 304 13.30 -14.54 -17.85
CA GLN A 304 14.38 -14.75 -16.89
C GLN A 304 14.55 -13.48 -16.04
N HIS A 305 13.64 -13.25 -15.09
CA HIS A 305 13.86 -12.33 -14.00
C HIS A 305 14.95 -12.96 -13.16
N THR A 306 16.19 -12.54 -13.39
CA THR A 306 17.27 -12.89 -12.50
C THR A 306 16.81 -12.47 -11.10
N SER A 307 16.76 -13.44 -10.19
CA SER A 307 16.42 -13.30 -8.76
C SER A 307 17.29 -12.28 -8.00
N GLN A 308 18.12 -11.52 -8.70
CA GLN A 308 18.97 -10.47 -8.20
C GLN A 308 18.20 -9.16 -7.95
N ASN A 309 17.05 -8.92 -8.61
CA ASN A 309 16.34 -7.64 -8.48
C ASN A 309 14.80 -7.75 -8.43
N SER A 310 14.27 -8.62 -7.58
CA SER A 310 12.83 -8.83 -7.38
C SER A 310 12.07 -7.55 -7.02
N ILE A 311 12.71 -6.57 -6.39
CA ILE A 311 12.10 -5.27 -6.10
C ILE A 311 11.88 -4.43 -7.35
N LYS A 312 12.78 -4.51 -8.33
CA LYS A 312 12.62 -3.86 -9.63
C LYS A 312 11.44 -4.47 -10.38
N PHE A 313 11.31 -5.80 -10.33
CA PHE A 313 10.14 -6.49 -10.87
C PHE A 313 8.83 -5.94 -10.28
N VAL A 314 8.71 -5.83 -8.95
CA VAL A 314 7.49 -5.26 -8.32
C VAL A 314 7.21 -3.83 -8.81
N LYS A 315 8.26 -3.01 -8.96
CA LYS A 315 8.12 -1.61 -9.42
C LYS A 315 7.70 -1.52 -10.88
N ASP A 316 8.29 -2.35 -11.74
CA ASP A 316 8.00 -2.39 -13.17
C ASP A 316 6.57 -2.89 -13.39
N GLU A 317 6.16 -3.90 -12.62
CA GLU A 317 4.86 -4.54 -12.75
C GLU A 317 3.68 -3.63 -12.47
N VAL A 318 3.78 -2.76 -11.47
CA VAL A 318 2.72 -1.81 -11.10
C VAL A 318 2.42 -0.83 -12.23
N LEU A 319 3.35 -0.67 -13.18
CA LEU A 319 3.23 0.26 -14.30
C LEU A 319 2.79 -0.43 -15.59
N GLU A 320 2.75 -1.76 -15.62
CA GLU A 320 2.31 -2.50 -16.79
C GLU A 320 0.77 -2.42 -16.91
N GLU A 321 0.29 -1.93 -18.06
CA GLU A 321 -1.14 -1.73 -18.37
C GLU A 321 -1.95 -3.03 -18.34
N GLU A 322 -1.30 -4.20 -18.48
CA GLU A 322 -1.95 -5.51 -18.47
C GLU A 322 -2.22 -6.06 -17.06
N THR A 323 -1.77 -5.37 -16.01
CA THR A 323 -1.96 -5.84 -14.64
C THR A 323 -3.35 -5.54 -14.12
N LYS A 324 -3.94 -6.52 -13.42
CA LYS A 324 -5.14 -6.32 -12.59
C LYS A 324 -4.79 -5.56 -11.30
N LEU A 325 -4.15 -4.40 -11.45
CA LEU A 325 -3.82 -3.50 -10.35
C LEU A 325 -5.12 -2.88 -9.83
N LYS A 326 -5.41 -3.12 -8.53
CA LYS A 326 -6.60 -2.53 -7.90
C LYS A 326 -6.24 -1.33 -7.03
N GLY A 327 -7.02 -0.28 -7.17
CA GLY A 327 -7.03 0.87 -6.28
C GLY A 327 -7.65 0.53 -4.93
N ILE A 328 -7.02 0.99 -3.85
CA ILE A 328 -7.44 0.77 -2.47
C ILE A 328 -7.48 2.12 -1.73
N PRO A 329 -8.52 2.40 -0.93
CA PRO A 329 -9.76 1.62 -0.77
C PRO A 329 -10.58 1.50 -2.07
N GLN A 330 -11.46 0.50 -2.15
CA GLN A 330 -12.26 0.22 -3.36
C GLN A 330 -13.25 1.35 -3.72
N ASP A 331 -13.49 2.28 -2.78
CA ASP A 331 -14.35 3.45 -2.96
C ASP A 331 -13.66 4.61 -3.72
N GLY A 332 -12.93 4.32 -4.79
CA GLY A 332 -12.30 5.37 -5.61
C GLY A 332 -10.96 5.86 -5.06
N CYS A 333 -10.23 5.04 -4.28
CA CYS A 333 -8.98 5.46 -3.65
C CYS A 333 -9.15 6.73 -2.80
N SER A 334 -10.32 6.90 -2.18
CA SER A 334 -10.78 8.17 -1.65
C SER A 334 -10.15 8.60 -0.32
N LYS A 335 -9.45 7.68 0.36
CA LYS A 335 -8.91 7.89 1.72
C LYS A 335 -7.40 7.72 1.77
N ILE A 336 -6.75 8.63 2.50
CA ILE A 336 -5.37 8.46 2.91
C ILE A 336 -5.34 7.61 4.17
N MET A 337 -4.72 6.43 4.09
CA MET A 337 -4.53 5.51 5.23
C MET A 337 -3.05 5.31 5.59
N LEU A 338 -2.17 5.97 4.84
CA LEU A 338 -0.73 5.85 4.98
C LEU A 338 -0.09 7.22 4.84
N TRP A 339 0.70 7.59 5.85
CA TRP A 339 1.49 8.80 5.86
C TRP A 339 2.97 8.45 5.96
N ASN A 340 3.81 9.20 5.25
CA ASN A 340 5.25 9.14 5.43
C ASN A 340 5.72 10.42 6.12
N LEU A 341 6.23 10.31 7.34
CA LEU A 341 6.70 11.44 8.12
C LEU A 341 8.18 11.70 7.82
N HIS A 342 8.49 12.80 7.15
CA HIS A 342 9.87 13.23 6.98
C HIS A 342 10.30 14.06 8.19
N ILE A 343 11.20 13.49 9.01
CA ILE A 343 11.86 14.18 10.12
C ILE A 343 13.26 14.59 9.62
N PRO A 344 13.50 15.89 9.33
CA PRO A 344 14.83 16.34 8.95
C PRO A 344 15.81 16.10 10.11
N ARG A 345 17.02 15.65 9.80
CA ARG A 345 18.11 15.59 10.78
C ARG A 345 18.34 17.00 11.32
N VAL A 346 18.14 17.20 12.62
CA VAL A 346 18.52 18.45 13.27
C VAL A 346 20.04 18.49 13.21
N ILE A 347 20.58 19.38 12.36
CA ILE A 347 22.00 19.72 12.44
C ILE A 347 22.17 20.33 13.83
N LYS A 348 22.77 19.58 14.76
CA LYS A 348 23.26 20.15 16.01
C LYS A 348 24.26 21.24 15.62
N GLY A 349 23.86 22.50 15.81
CA GLY A 349 24.71 23.67 15.65
C GLY A 349 25.72 23.78 16.78
#